data_AF-A0A1N6M9R7-F1
#
_entry.id   AF-A0A1N6M9R7-F1
#
_cell.length_a   1.000
_cell.length_b   1.000
_cell.length_c   1.000
_cell.angle_alpha   90.00
_cell.angle_beta   90.00
_cell.angle_gamma   90.00
#
_symmetry.space_group_name_H-M   'P 1'
#
loop_
_entity.id
_entity.type
_entity.pdbx_description
1 polymer ?
#
loop_
_entity_poly.entity_id
_entity_poly.type
_entity_poly.pdbx_seq_one_letter_code
_entity_poly.pdbx_strand_id
1 'polypeptide(L)'
;MIKIIEFTFALVFLISSVLFFVTNAYLSLKLRKNKYILINRIASSAPENFRKRVLLIMNANMSWVFASSILYLWFGYLMLRYIWRIPHQDLYGWHKDIKEVYGQYFFIYLLSTFVANVFFTLIPVIFIVVYIR
;
A
#
# COMPACT_ATOMS: atom_id res chain seq x y z
N MET A 1 -28.51 3.00 17.77
CA MET A 1 -27.85 2.10 16.78
C MET A 1 -26.92 2.87 15.85
N ILE A 2 -27.38 3.89 15.12
CA ILE A 2 -26.53 4.57 14.11
C ILE A 2 -25.33 5.31 14.73
N LYS A 3 -25.51 6.00 15.86
CA LYS A 3 -24.39 6.63 16.59
C LYS A 3 -23.31 5.65 17.05
N ILE A 4 -23.71 4.41 17.37
CA ILE A 4 -22.76 3.35 17.78
C ILE A 4 -21.95 2.92 16.56
N ILE A 5 -22.59 2.75 15.41
CA ILE A 5 -21.94 2.39 14.14
C ILE A 5 -20.95 3.50 13.71
N GLU A 6 -21.37 4.76 13.76
CA GLU A 6 -20.52 5.93 13.50
C GLU A 6 -19.29 5.95 14.41
N PHE A 7 -19.49 5.77 15.71
CA PHE A 7 -18.41 5.71 16.69
C PHE A 7 -17.45 4.56 16.40
N THR A 8 -17.97 3.37 16.06
CA THR A 8 -17.15 2.21 15.69
C THR A 8 -16.31 2.51 14.45
N PHE A 9 -16.88 3.06 13.38
CA PHE A 9 -16.13 3.39 12.17
C PHE A 9 -15.06 4.47 12.43
N ALA A 10 -15.39 5.50 13.21
CA ALA A 10 -14.43 6.53 13.60
C ALA A 10 -13.26 5.95 14.41
N LEU A 11 -13.54 5.03 15.34
CA LEU A 11 -12.53 4.38 16.16
C LEU A 11 -11.62 3.46 15.34
N VAL A 12 -12.18 2.67 14.41
CA VAL A 12 -11.38 1.83 13.50
C VAL A 12 -10.55 2.69 12.55
N PHE A 13 -11.09 3.80 12.04
CA PHE A 13 -10.36 4.75 11.20
C PHE A 13 -9.17 5.36 11.95
N LEU A 14 -9.38 5.81 13.19
CA LEU A 14 -8.31 6.38 14.00
C LEU A 14 -7.21 5.35 14.28
N ILE A 15 -7.57 4.15 14.75
CA ILE A 15 -6.59 3.09 15.04
C ILE A 15 -5.82 2.68 13.78
N SER A 16 -6.53 2.45 12.67
CA SER A 16 -5.90 2.07 11.41
C SER A 16 -4.99 3.17 10.85
N SER A 17 -5.38 4.44 10.92
CA SER A 17 -4.53 5.56 10.49
C SER A 17 -3.22 5.60 11.28
N VAL A 18 -3.28 5.50 12.62
CA VAL A 18 -2.10 5.53 13.48
C VAL A 18 -1.19 4.34 13.19
N LEU A 19 -1.74 3.13 13.13
CA LEU A 19 -0.98 1.92 12.83
C LEU A 19 -0.34 1.99 11.44
N PHE A 20 -1.04 2.52 10.44
CA PHE A 20 -0.52 2.73 9.10
C PHE A 20 0.68 3.67 9.12
N PHE A 21 0.54 4.89 9.68
CA PHE A 21 1.62 5.87 9.70
C PHE A 21 2.83 5.39 10.51
N VAL A 22 2.61 4.76 11.67
CA VAL A 22 3.70 4.24 12.52
C VAL A 22 4.48 3.14 11.80
N THR A 23 3.78 2.17 11.21
CA THR A 23 4.46 1.07 10.50
C THR A 23 5.16 1.55 9.23
N ASN A 24 4.57 2.48 8.47
CA ASN A 24 5.21 3.08 7.30
C ASN A 24 6.45 3.89 7.67
N ALA A 25 6.38 4.70 8.73
CA ALA A 25 7.52 5.47 9.23
C ALA A 25 8.63 4.54 9.73
N TYR A 26 8.28 3.52 10.52
CA TYR A 26 9.22 2.51 10.99
C TYR A 26 9.99 1.85 9.84
N LEU A 27 9.28 1.34 8.84
CA LEU A 27 9.89 0.68 7.68
C LEU A 27 10.73 1.67 6.87
N SER A 28 10.24 2.89 6.66
CA SER A 28 10.95 3.93 5.90
C SER A 28 12.26 4.32 6.56
N LEU A 29 12.29 4.43 7.90
CA LEU A 29 13.49 4.72 8.67
C LEU A 29 14.44 3.51 8.68
N LYS A 30 13.91 2.31 8.94
CA LYS A 30 14.73 1.09 9.04
C LYS A 30 15.43 0.75 7.72
N LEU A 31 14.75 0.96 6.60
CA LEU A 31 15.23 0.66 5.25
C LEU A 31 15.87 1.86 4.55
N ARG A 32 15.96 3.03 5.23
CA ARG A 32 16.43 4.30 4.64
C ARG A 32 17.78 4.19 3.95
N LYS A 33 18.73 3.49 4.57
CA LYS A 33 20.11 3.35 4.04
C LYS A 33 20.14 2.66 2.67
N ASN A 34 19.22 1.73 2.45
CA ASN A 34 19.14 0.94 1.23
C ASN A 34 17.99 1.37 0.30
N LYS A 35 17.34 2.53 0.58
CA LYS A 35 16.14 3.00 -0.14
C LYS A 35 16.25 2.82 -1.65
N TYR A 36 17.26 3.42 -2.27
CA TYR A 36 17.39 3.43 -3.73
C TYR A 36 17.69 2.03 -4.30
N ILE A 37 18.44 1.20 -3.56
CA ILE A 37 18.71 -0.18 -3.95
C ILE A 37 17.41 -0.99 -3.96
N LEU A 38 16.59 -0.84 -2.91
CA LEU A 38 15.30 -1.54 -2.78
C LEU A 38 14.30 -1.06 -3.84
N ILE A 39 14.19 0.26 -4.05
CA ILE A 39 13.36 0.85 -5.12
C ILE A 39 13.77 0.29 -6.47
N ASN A 40 15.06 0.30 -6.81
CA ASN A 40 15.52 -0.21 -8.09
C ASN A 40 15.24 -1.70 -8.25
N ARG A 41 15.43 -2.52 -7.21
CA ARG A 41 15.10 -3.95 -7.25
C ARG A 41 13.62 -4.19 -7.49
N ILE A 42 12.74 -3.52 -6.74
CA ILE A 42 11.28 -3.63 -6.88
C ILE A 42 10.82 -3.14 -8.26
N ALA A 43 11.42 -2.06 -8.76
CA ALA A 43 11.09 -1.54 -10.07
C ALA A 43 11.57 -2.48 -11.18
N SER A 44 12.79 -3.02 -11.09
CA SER A 44 13.34 -3.93 -12.11
C SER A 44 12.54 -5.23 -12.23
N SER A 45 11.97 -5.73 -11.13
CA SER A 45 11.10 -6.91 -11.15
C SER A 45 9.65 -6.62 -11.56
N ALA A 46 9.28 -5.34 -11.70
CA ALA A 46 7.95 -5.00 -12.16
C ALA A 46 7.73 -5.39 -13.64
N PRO A 47 6.48 -5.66 -14.04
CA PRO A 47 6.09 -5.92 -15.42
C PRO A 47 6.64 -4.84 -16.37
N GLU A 48 7.13 -5.23 -17.54
CA GLU A 48 7.90 -4.34 -18.43
C GLU A 48 7.14 -3.06 -18.80
N ASN A 49 5.86 -3.20 -19.11
CA ASN A 49 4.96 -2.10 -19.45
C ASN A 49 4.69 -1.12 -18.29
N PHE A 50 5.00 -1.50 -17.06
CA PHE A 50 4.74 -0.72 -15.84
C PHE A 50 6.02 -0.30 -15.09
N ARG A 51 7.17 -0.90 -15.37
CA ARG A 51 8.48 -0.67 -14.72
C ARG A 51 8.85 0.80 -14.54
N LYS A 52 8.79 1.61 -15.62
CA LYS A 52 9.11 3.04 -15.56
C LYS A 52 8.18 3.81 -14.61
N ARG A 53 6.91 3.42 -14.56
CA ARG A 53 5.89 4.06 -13.70
C ARG A 53 6.13 3.71 -12.24
N VAL A 54 6.44 2.45 -11.93
CA VAL A 54 6.81 2.01 -10.58
C VAL A 54 7.95 2.84 -10.02
N LEU A 55 9.01 3.02 -10.81
CA LEU A 55 10.18 3.80 -10.42
C LEU A 55 9.82 5.28 -10.17
N LEU A 56 8.98 5.88 -11.04
CA LEU A 56 8.49 7.24 -10.86
C LEU A 56 7.65 7.37 -9.58
N ILE A 57 6.68 6.46 -9.37
CA ILE A 57 5.79 6.47 -8.22
C ILE A 57 6.59 6.37 -6.91
N MET A 58 7.55 5.43 -6.82
CA MET A 58 8.35 5.25 -5.60
C MET A 58 9.31 6.42 -5.32
N ASN A 59 9.79 7.11 -6.35
CA ASN A 59 10.67 8.27 -6.17
C ASN A 59 9.91 9.58 -5.89
N ALA A 60 8.72 9.75 -6.47
CA ALA A 60 7.90 10.95 -6.31
C ALA A 60 7.12 10.98 -4.99
N ASN A 61 6.86 9.81 -4.38
CA ASN A 61 6.14 9.72 -3.12
C ASN A 61 7.04 9.99 -1.92
N MET A 62 6.51 10.73 -0.94
CA MET A 62 7.19 11.02 0.32
C MET A 62 7.50 9.73 1.11
N SER A 63 6.56 8.77 1.13
CA SER A 63 6.80 7.40 1.58
C SER A 63 6.95 6.45 0.40
N TRP A 64 8.19 6.06 0.11
CA TRP A 64 8.48 5.06 -0.92
C TRP A 64 7.98 3.65 -0.53
N VAL A 65 7.85 3.37 0.77
CA VAL A 65 7.30 2.11 1.30
C VAL A 65 5.80 2.00 1.02
N PHE A 66 5.08 3.11 1.17
CA PHE A 66 3.68 3.13 0.76
C PHE A 66 3.55 3.00 -0.76
N ALA A 67 4.38 3.71 -1.52
CA ALA A 67 4.37 3.62 -2.98
C ALA A 67 4.66 2.21 -3.52
N SER A 68 5.58 1.47 -2.89
CA SER A 68 5.88 0.09 -3.29
C SER A 68 4.70 -0.86 -3.03
N SER A 69 3.74 -0.47 -2.18
CA SER A 69 2.57 -1.27 -1.80
C SER A 69 1.43 -1.27 -2.83
N ILE A 70 1.60 -0.61 -3.97
CA ILE A 70 0.58 -0.52 -5.04
C ILE A 70 0.00 -1.87 -5.47
N LEU A 71 0.81 -2.94 -5.45
CA LEU A 71 0.38 -4.30 -5.77
C LEU A 71 -0.59 -4.89 -4.72
N TYR A 72 -0.49 -4.45 -3.47
CA TYR A 72 -1.18 -5.00 -2.31
C TYR A 72 -2.35 -4.12 -1.84
N LEU A 73 -2.41 -2.87 -2.31
CA LEU A 73 -3.58 -2.02 -2.11
C LEU A 73 -4.73 -2.52 -3.00
N TRP A 74 -5.95 -2.62 -2.48
CA TRP A 74 -7.11 -3.13 -3.23
C TRP A 74 -7.35 -2.34 -4.52
N PHE A 75 -7.42 -1.01 -4.42
CA PHE A 75 -7.56 -0.15 -5.59
C PHE A 75 -6.32 -0.20 -6.50
N GLY A 76 -5.12 -0.29 -5.92
CA GLY A 76 -3.87 -0.41 -6.68
C GLY A 76 -3.83 -1.70 -7.52
N TYR A 77 -4.20 -2.83 -6.93
CA TYR A 77 -4.32 -4.12 -7.61
C TYR A 77 -5.35 -4.07 -8.75
N LEU A 78 -6.54 -3.51 -8.49
CA LEU A 78 -7.59 -3.36 -9.51
C LEU A 78 -7.10 -2.50 -10.67
N MET A 79 -6.43 -1.39 -10.38
CA MET A 79 -5.80 -0.55 -11.39
C MET A 79 -4.81 -1.37 -12.22
N LEU A 80 -3.83 -2.01 -11.57
CA LEU A 80 -2.80 -2.81 -12.25
C LEU A 80 -3.40 -3.88 -13.18
N ARG A 81 -4.43 -4.59 -12.72
CA ARG A 81 -5.07 -5.66 -13.48
C ARG A 81 -5.91 -5.15 -14.63
N TYR A 82 -6.76 -4.15 -14.41
CA TYR A 82 -7.80 -3.78 -15.37
C TYR A 82 -7.45 -2.55 -16.22
N ILE A 83 -6.82 -1.54 -15.62
CA ILE A 83 -6.44 -0.32 -16.33
C ILE A 83 -5.10 -0.52 -17.03
N TRP A 84 -4.11 -1.08 -16.35
CA TRP A 84 -2.79 -1.36 -16.92
C TRP A 84 -2.69 -2.74 -17.60
N ARG A 85 -3.76 -3.54 -17.54
CA ARG A 85 -3.88 -4.83 -18.23
C ARG A 85 -2.72 -5.78 -17.94
N ILE A 86 -2.20 -5.75 -16.72
CA ILE A 86 -1.08 -6.60 -16.32
C ILE A 86 -1.61 -8.01 -16.04
N PRO A 87 -1.06 -9.07 -16.67
CA PRO A 87 -1.44 -10.45 -16.40
C PRO A 87 -1.26 -10.83 -14.93
N HIS A 88 -2.14 -11.71 -14.44
CA HIS A 88 -2.05 -12.22 -13.07
C HIS A 88 -0.70 -12.91 -12.79
N GLN A 89 -0.15 -13.61 -13.78
CA GLN A 89 1.13 -14.32 -13.65
C GLN A 89 2.27 -13.35 -13.36
N ASP A 90 2.32 -12.21 -14.06
CA ASP A 90 3.34 -11.19 -13.86
C ASP A 90 3.18 -10.49 -12.50
N LEU A 91 1.93 -10.20 -12.09
CA LEU A 91 1.66 -9.66 -10.75
C LEU A 91 2.08 -10.63 -9.64
N TYR A 92 1.89 -11.93 -9.85
CA TYR A 92 2.30 -12.97 -8.92
C TYR A 92 3.83 -13.12 -8.86
N GLY A 93 4.52 -13.03 -10.01
CA GLY A 93 5.99 -12.95 -10.05
C GLY A 93 6.49 -11.74 -9.27
N TRP A 94 5.93 -10.57 -9.55
CA TRP A 94 6.30 -9.33 -8.88
C TRP A 94 6.03 -9.38 -7.36
N HIS A 95 4.95 -10.03 -6.92
CA HIS A 95 4.70 -10.30 -5.50
C HIS A 95 5.83 -11.09 -4.82
N LYS A 96 6.31 -12.15 -5.48
CA LYS A 96 7.41 -12.97 -4.94
C LYS A 96 8.69 -12.15 -4.82
N ASP A 97 8.99 -11.34 -5.83
CA ASP A 97 10.18 -10.52 -5.85
C ASP A 97 10.12 -9.42 -4.77
N ILE A 98 8.96 -8.78 -4.58
CA ILE A 98 8.78 -7.81 -3.49
C ILE A 98 8.96 -8.48 -2.13
N LYS A 99 8.40 -9.69 -1.95
CA LYS A 99 8.59 -10.47 -0.71
C LYS A 99 10.05 -10.77 -0.44
N GLU A 100 10.81 -11.15 -1.46
CA GLU A 100 12.25 -11.39 -1.34
C GLU A 100 13.01 -10.10 -0.99
N VAL A 101 12.69 -8.97 -1.65
CA VAL A 101 13.33 -7.68 -1.40
C VAL A 101 13.12 -7.19 0.03
N TYR A 102 11.91 -7.34 0.58
CA TYR A 102 11.63 -6.95 1.97
C TYR A 102 12.16 -7.98 2.99
N GLY A 103 12.33 -9.25 2.59
CA GLY A 103 12.85 -10.31 3.44
C GLY A 103 12.12 -10.40 4.79
N GLN A 104 12.88 -10.32 5.88
CA GLN A 104 12.33 -10.34 7.25
C GLN A 104 11.33 -9.22 7.56
N TYR A 105 11.37 -8.11 6.81
CA TYR A 105 10.45 -6.99 7.01
C TYR A 105 9.13 -7.15 6.25
N PHE A 106 9.00 -8.19 5.43
CA PHE A 106 7.82 -8.39 4.58
C PHE A 106 6.53 -8.52 5.38
N PHE A 107 6.57 -9.17 6.54
CA PHE A 107 5.38 -9.30 7.39
C PHE A 107 4.86 -7.94 7.88
N ILE A 108 5.75 -7.08 8.37
CA ILE A 108 5.39 -5.72 8.84
C ILE A 108 4.88 -4.89 7.66
N TYR A 109 5.50 -5.03 6.49
CA TYR A 109 5.07 -4.38 5.26
C TYR A 109 3.68 -4.82 4.82
N LEU A 110 3.39 -6.12 4.84
CA LEU A 110 2.09 -6.67 4.50
C LEU A 110 1.02 -6.21 5.50
N LEU A 111 1.32 -6.23 6.80
CA LEU A 111 0.45 -5.70 7.84
C LEU A 111 0.17 -4.21 7.61
N SER A 112 1.20 -3.40 7.37
CA SER A 112 1.06 -1.97 7.07
C SER A 112 0.14 -1.74 5.88
N THR A 113 0.26 -2.56 4.83
CA THR A 113 -0.57 -2.44 3.63
C THR A 113 -2.02 -2.88 3.87
N PHE A 114 -2.23 -3.94 4.65
CA PHE A 114 -3.57 -4.35 5.04
C PHE A 114 -4.27 -3.24 5.85
N VAL A 115 -3.56 -2.64 6.81
CA VAL A 115 -4.05 -1.51 7.59
C VAL A 115 -4.33 -0.31 6.68
N ALA A 116 -3.48 -0.06 5.67
CA ALA A 116 -3.74 0.97 4.66
C ALA A 116 -5.04 0.72 3.90
N ASN A 117 -5.33 -0.51 3.48
CA ASN A 117 -6.59 -0.85 2.81
C ASN A 117 -7.80 -0.53 3.68
N VAL A 118 -7.76 -0.90 4.96
CA VAL A 118 -8.83 -0.58 5.91
C VAL A 118 -8.99 0.94 6.04
N PHE A 119 -7.88 1.65 6.28
CA PHE A 119 -7.87 3.10 6.45
C PHE A 119 -8.46 3.83 5.23
N PHE A 120 -7.97 3.55 4.01
CA PHE A 120 -8.43 4.20 2.79
C PHE A 120 -9.87 3.83 2.42
N THR A 121 -10.32 2.61 2.72
CA THR A 121 -11.72 2.19 2.48
C THR A 121 -12.69 2.87 3.42
N LEU A 122 -12.26 3.21 4.64
CA LEU A 122 -13.12 3.90 5.61
C LEU A 122 -13.35 5.38 5.27
N ILE A 123 -12.50 6.02 4.46
CA ILE A 123 -12.69 7.42 4.03
C ILE A 123 -14.06 7.63 3.36
N PRO A 124 -14.42 6.92 2.26
CA PRO A 124 -15.72 7.10 1.63
C PRO A 124 -16.87 6.64 2.54
N VAL A 125 -16.67 5.60 3.36
CA VAL A 125 -17.70 5.11 4.29
C VAL A 125 -18.06 6.19 5.31
N ILE A 126 -17.07 6.80 5.96
CA ILE A 126 -17.29 7.89 6.91
C ILE A 126 -17.94 9.08 6.19
N PHE A 127 -17.49 9.42 4.98
CA PHE A 127 -18.09 10.50 4.22
C PHE A 127 -19.58 10.27 3.95
N ILE A 128 -19.97 9.07 3.51
CA ILE A 128 -21.36 8.71 3.25
C ILE A 128 -22.18 8.77 4.55
N VAL A 129 -21.68 8.15 5.62
CA VAL A 129 -22.41 8.02 6.89
C VAL A 129 -22.59 9.38 7.59
N VAL A 130 -21.60 10.26 7.52
CA VAL A 130 -21.62 11.55 8.22
C VAL A 130 -22.26 12.66 7.40
N TYR A 131 -22.02 12.72 6.09
CA TYR A 131 -22.35 13.90 5.26
C TYR A 131 -23.45 13.69 4.22
N ILE A 132 -23.63 12.48 3.69
CA ILE A 132 -24.64 12.20 2.65
C ILE A 132 -25.97 11.73 3.27
N ARG A 133 -26.02 11.71 4.60
CA ARG A 133 -27.16 11.25 5.38
C ARG A 133 -28.41 12.09 5.17
#